data_AF-H9F4B2-F1
#
_entry.id   AF-H9F4B2-F1
#
_cell.length_a   1.000
_cell.length_b   1.000
_cell.length_c   1.000
_cell.angle_alpha   90.00
_cell.angle_beta   90.00
_cell.angle_gamma   90.00
#
_symmetry.space_group_name_H-M   'P 1'
#
loop_
_entity.id
_entity.type
_entity.pdbx_description
1 polymer ?
#
loop_
_entity_poly.entity_id
_entity_poly.type
_entity_poly.pdbx_seq_one_letter_code
_entity_poly.pdbx_strand_id
1 'polypeptide(L)'
;RQDLCLPPPPHVPLAFGPPPPQAPAPRRRAGPFDDTEPEPDQGDPGACCSLCAQTIQDEEGPLCCPNPGCWLRAHVICLAEEFLREEPGQLLPLEGQCPSCEKSLLWGDLIWLCQMDTEKEVEDSELEEAHWTDLLET
;
A
#
# COMPACT_ATOMS: atom_id res chain seq x y z
N ARG A 1 -16.61 -30.50 25.13
CA ARG A 1 -16.41 -29.87 23.81
C ARG A 1 -15.96 -28.45 24.12
N GLN A 2 -14.68 -28.15 23.95
CA GLN A 2 -14.19 -26.77 24.05
C GLN A 2 -14.52 -26.10 22.72
N ASP A 3 -15.24 -24.98 22.78
CA ASP A 3 -15.51 -24.15 21.60
C ASP A 3 -14.16 -23.57 21.13
N LEU A 4 -13.62 -24.11 20.03
CA LEU A 4 -12.32 -23.75 19.46
C LEU A 4 -12.36 -22.41 18.69
N CYS A 5 -13.52 -21.75 18.64
CA CYS A 5 -13.68 -20.51 17.90
C CYS A 5 -13.61 -19.34 18.86
N LEU A 6 -12.42 -18.74 19.01
CA LEU A 6 -12.29 -17.46 19.67
C LEU A 6 -13.10 -16.41 18.88
N PRO A 7 -13.84 -15.51 19.56
CA PRO A 7 -14.49 -14.42 18.87
C PRO A 7 -13.42 -13.54 18.20
N PRO A 8 -13.71 -12.96 17.03
CA PRO A 8 -12.79 -12.03 16.40
C PRO A 8 -12.53 -10.82 17.31
N PRO A 9 -11.38 -10.17 17.17
CA PRO A 9 -11.06 -8.99 17.96
C PRO A 9 -12.06 -7.85 17.66
N PRO A 10 -12.25 -6.91 18.61
CA PRO A 10 -13.31 -5.90 18.54
C PRO A 10 -13.23 -4.94 17.34
N HIS A 11 -12.08 -4.86 16.67
CA HIS A 11 -11.87 -4.03 15.49
C HIS A 11 -12.20 -4.73 14.16
N VAL A 12 -12.51 -6.03 14.18
CA VAL A 12 -12.89 -6.78 12.97
C VAL A 12 -14.41 -6.90 12.92
N PRO A 13 -15.10 -6.13 12.05
CA PRO A 13 -16.54 -6.25 11.91
C PRO A 13 -16.90 -7.62 11.33
N LEU A 14 -17.82 -8.31 11.99
CA LEU A 14 -18.41 -9.54 11.47
C LEU A 14 -19.51 -9.20 10.46
N ALA A 15 -19.29 -9.60 9.21
CA ALA A 15 -20.32 -9.58 8.16
C ALA A 15 -20.66 -11.02 7.75
N PHE A 16 -21.95 -11.30 7.54
CA PHE A 16 -22.43 -12.60 7.04
C PHE A 16 -22.98 -12.41 5.62
N GLY A 17 -22.42 -13.14 4.66
CA GLY A 17 -22.86 -13.12 3.26
C GLY A 17 -21.68 -13.12 2.28
N PRO A 18 -21.95 -13.30 0.97
CA PRO A 18 -20.93 -13.08 -0.05
C PRO A 18 -20.39 -11.65 0.04
N PRO A 19 -19.07 -11.43 -0.17
CA PRO A 19 -18.50 -10.10 -0.16
C PRO A 19 -19.18 -9.21 -1.21
N PRO A 20 -19.33 -7.89 -0.96
CA PRO A 20 -19.88 -7.00 -1.96
C PRO A 20 -19.02 -7.08 -3.24
N PRO A 21 -19.64 -7.06 -4.43
CA PRO A 21 -18.90 -7.03 -5.68
C PRO A 21 -17.98 -5.80 -5.67
N GLN A 22 -16.69 -6.02 -5.92
CA GLN A 22 -15.74 -4.92 -6.03
C GLN A 22 -16.18 -4.01 -7.18
N ALA A 23 -16.29 -2.71 -6.92
CA ALA A 23 -16.57 -1.75 -7.98
C ALA A 23 -15.38 -1.77 -8.96
N PRO A 24 -15.62 -1.90 -10.27
CA PRO A 24 -14.55 -1.79 -11.24
C PRO A 24 -13.83 -0.45 -11.09
N ALA A 25 -12.50 -0.48 -11.08
CA ALA A 25 -11.70 0.75 -11.06
C ALA A 25 -12.12 1.68 -12.22
N PRO A 26 -12.21 3.00 -12.00
CA PRO A 26 -12.52 3.94 -13.05
C PRO A 26 -11.39 3.95 -14.08
N ARG A 27 -11.61 3.30 -15.24
CA ARG A 27 -10.70 3.37 -16.38
C ARG A 27 -10.50 4.82 -16.79
N ARG A 28 -9.30 5.37 -16.56
CA ARG A 28 -8.87 6.58 -17.26
C ARG A 28 -8.70 6.20 -18.74
N ARG A 29 -9.33 6.96 -19.63
CA ARG A 29 -9.11 6.81 -21.08
C ARG A 29 -7.66 7.19 -21.38
N ALA A 30 -6.89 6.26 -21.92
CA ALA A 30 -5.61 6.56 -22.54
C ALA A 30 -5.83 7.55 -23.69
N GLY A 31 -5.16 8.71 -23.62
CA GLY A 31 -4.98 9.58 -24.77
C GLY A 31 -3.94 8.99 -25.73
N PRO A 32 -3.85 9.47 -26.98
CA PRO A 32 -2.90 8.95 -27.96
C PRO A 32 -1.46 9.15 -27.48
N PHE A 33 -0.69 8.06 -27.43
CA PHE A 33 0.74 8.04 -27.18
C PHE A 33 1.47 8.68 -28.38
N ASP A 34 2.37 9.62 -28.09
CA ASP A 34 3.39 10.10 -29.03
C ASP A 34 4.66 9.28 -28.72
N ASP A 35 5.15 8.52 -29.71
CA ASP A 35 6.37 7.72 -29.64
C ASP A 35 7.58 8.63 -29.39
N THR A 36 8.12 8.61 -28.17
CA THR A 36 9.49 9.10 -27.92
C THR A 36 10.17 8.11 -26.99
N GLU A 37 11.15 7.40 -27.56
CA GLU A 37 12.09 6.50 -26.88
C GLU A 37 12.66 7.11 -25.59
N PRO A 38 12.67 6.39 -24.45
CA PRO A 38 13.31 6.88 -23.24
C PRO A 38 14.82 6.61 -23.31
N GLU A 39 15.58 7.68 -23.50
CA GLU A 39 17.03 7.71 -23.28
C GLU A 39 17.36 7.32 -21.82
N PRO A 40 18.45 6.57 -21.56
CA PRO A 40 18.87 6.23 -20.20
C PRO A 40 19.91 7.24 -19.72
N ASP A 41 19.54 8.27 -18.94
CA ASP A 41 20.54 8.99 -18.14
C ASP A 41 19.97 9.88 -17.02
N GLN A 42 20.71 9.88 -15.91
CA GLN A 42 20.68 10.75 -14.73
C GLN A 42 19.62 10.48 -13.68
N GLY A 43 20.06 9.73 -12.66
CA GLY A 43 19.32 9.46 -11.44
C GLY A 43 18.75 10.73 -10.83
N ASP A 44 17.43 10.72 -10.66
CA ASP A 44 16.73 11.53 -9.67
C ASP A 44 17.51 11.45 -8.35
N PRO A 45 17.88 12.58 -7.70
CA PRO A 45 18.47 12.52 -6.37
C PRO A 45 17.45 11.86 -5.45
N GLY A 46 17.60 10.55 -5.24
CA GLY A 46 16.58 9.69 -4.68
C GLY A 46 15.90 10.34 -3.49
N ALA A 47 14.57 10.35 -3.51
CA ALA A 47 13.78 11.06 -2.51
C ALA A 47 14.28 10.74 -1.09
N CYS A 48 14.64 11.76 -0.32
CA CYS A 48 15.01 11.57 1.07
C CYS A 48 13.76 11.36 1.92
N CYS A 49 13.84 10.43 2.88
CA CYS A 49 12.81 10.23 3.89
C CYS A 49 12.77 11.44 4.82
N SER A 50 11.57 12.00 5.01
CA SER A 50 11.34 13.16 5.86
C SER A 50 11.52 12.87 7.35
N LEU A 51 11.55 11.58 7.74
CA LEU A 51 11.62 11.13 9.13
C LEU A 51 13.05 10.78 9.56
N CYS A 52 13.77 9.98 8.76
CA CYS A 52 15.14 9.56 9.08
C CYS A 52 16.23 10.34 8.31
N ALA A 53 15.82 11.22 7.40
CA ALA A 53 16.69 12.02 6.52
C ALA A 53 17.62 11.19 5.61
N GLN A 54 17.41 9.88 5.50
CA GLN A 54 18.17 9.01 4.59
C GLN A 54 17.47 8.90 3.23
N THR A 55 18.26 8.64 2.18
CA THR A 55 17.75 8.34 0.84
C THR A 55 16.85 7.10 0.86
N ILE A 56 15.73 7.17 0.14
CA ILE A 56 14.83 6.04 -0.06
C ILE A 56 15.33 5.27 -1.28
N GLN A 57 15.69 4.01 -1.06
CA GLN A 57 16.21 3.09 -2.09
C GLN A 57 15.30 1.86 -2.25
N ASP A 58 14.14 1.87 -1.60
CA ASP A 58 13.18 0.76 -1.63
C ASP A 58 12.60 0.61 -3.04
N GLU A 59 12.43 -0.62 -3.51
CA GLU A 59 11.86 -0.93 -4.83
C GLU A 59 10.42 -0.42 -4.95
N GLU A 60 9.68 -0.43 -3.84
CA GLU A 60 8.31 0.07 -3.74
C GLU A 60 8.24 1.61 -3.74
N GLY A 61 9.36 2.29 -3.51
CA GLY A 61 9.42 3.74 -3.40
C GLY A 61 8.89 4.30 -2.06
N PRO A 62 8.78 5.64 -1.95
CA PRO A 62 8.33 6.31 -0.73
C PRO A 62 6.82 6.25 -0.53
N LEU A 63 6.36 6.11 0.72
CA LEU A 63 4.98 6.47 1.05
C LEU A 63 4.81 7.99 0.98
N CYS A 64 3.79 8.42 0.23
CA CYS A 64 3.44 9.82 0.04
C CYS A 64 2.10 10.13 0.70
N CYS A 65 1.99 11.31 1.32
CA CYS A 65 0.69 11.75 1.84
C CYS A 65 -0.29 12.04 0.68
N PRO A 66 -1.51 11.48 0.67
CA PRO A 66 -2.49 11.68 -0.39
C PRO A 66 -3.11 13.07 -0.40
N ASN A 67 -2.91 13.85 0.66
CA ASN A 67 -3.50 15.17 0.75
C ASN A 67 -2.81 16.15 -0.24
N PRO A 68 -3.57 16.85 -1.11
CA PRO A 68 -3.01 17.78 -2.08
C PRO A 68 -2.11 18.84 -1.43
N GLY A 69 -0.92 19.04 -2.01
CA GLY A 69 0.06 20.02 -1.55
C GLY A 69 0.89 19.59 -0.34
N CYS A 70 0.69 18.38 0.19
CA CYS A 70 1.58 17.82 1.21
C CYS A 70 2.87 17.28 0.57
N TRP A 71 4.01 17.52 1.21
CA TRP A 71 5.32 17.05 0.73
C TRP A 71 5.88 15.87 1.52
N LEU A 72 5.07 15.25 2.37
CA LEU A 72 5.52 14.08 3.13
C LEU A 72 5.93 12.97 2.16
N ARG A 73 7.19 12.55 2.30
CA ARG A 73 7.77 11.35 1.69
C ARG A 73 8.54 10.61 2.77
N ALA A 74 8.25 9.34 2.99
CA ALA A 74 8.91 8.55 4.03
C ALA A 74 9.07 7.09 3.62
N HIS A 75 10.06 6.40 4.21
CA HIS A 75 10.10 4.94 4.19
C HIS A 75 8.82 4.38 4.82
N VAL A 76 8.37 3.23 4.32
CA VAL A 76 7.22 2.50 4.90
C VAL A 76 7.44 2.26 6.39
N ILE A 77 8.62 1.74 6.76
CA ILE A 77 8.94 1.43 8.16
C ILE A 77 8.96 2.67 9.06
N CYS A 78 9.53 3.79 8.59
CA CYS A 78 9.62 4.99 9.41
C CYS A 78 8.23 5.58 9.68
N LEU A 79 7.36 5.58 8.67
CA LEU A 79 6.00 6.09 8.86
C LEU A 79 5.16 5.15 9.72
N ALA A 80 5.37 3.83 9.62
CA ALA A 80 4.72 2.85 10.49
C ALA A 80 5.11 3.06 11.96
N GLU A 81 6.40 3.21 12.25
CA GLU A 81 6.91 3.47 13.60
C GLU A 81 6.34 4.76 14.18
N GLU A 82 6.23 5.82 13.37
CA GLU A 82 5.63 7.09 13.81
C GLU A 82 4.16 6.92 14.20
N PHE A 83 3.38 6.18 13.39
CA PHE A 83 1.95 5.94 13.68
C PHE A 83 1.76 5.02 14.90
N LEU A 84 2.70 4.10 15.14
CA LEU A 84 2.64 3.12 16.22
C LEU A 84 3.30 3.58 17.52
N ARG A 85 3.75 4.84 17.61
CA ARG A 85 4.51 5.36 18.75
C ARG A 85 3.79 5.19 20.10
N GLU A 86 2.46 5.27 20.10
CA GLU A 86 1.61 5.10 21.29
C GLU A 86 1.13 3.65 21.50
N GLU A 87 1.43 2.74 20.58
CA GLU A 87 1.00 1.34 20.56
C GLU A 87 2.18 0.36 20.38
N PRO A 88 3.17 0.32 21.30
CA PRO A 88 4.47 -0.34 21.14
C PRO A 88 4.47 -1.89 21.06
N GLY A 89 3.33 -2.53 20.78
CA GLY A 89 3.21 -3.97 20.51
C GLY A 89 2.45 -4.29 19.23
N GLN A 90 1.96 -3.28 18.53
CA GLN A 90 1.34 -3.46 17.22
C GLN A 90 2.44 -3.48 16.15
N LEU A 91 2.22 -4.26 15.09
CA LEU A 91 3.13 -4.35 13.95
C LEU A 91 2.62 -3.54 12.75
N LEU A 92 1.30 -3.29 12.69
CA LEU A 92 0.64 -2.67 11.56
C LEU A 92 -0.25 -1.53 12.07
N PRO A 93 0.03 -0.27 11.74
CA PRO A 93 -0.88 0.82 12.07
C PRO A 93 -2.15 0.69 11.22
N LEU A 94 -3.30 1.05 11.79
CA LEU A 94 -4.55 1.17 11.05
C LEU A 94 -4.70 2.56 10.44
N GLU A 95 -4.31 3.57 11.23
CA GLU A 95 -4.38 4.99 10.89
C GLU A 95 -3.30 5.77 11.65
N GLY A 96 -3.10 7.02 11.28
CA GLY A 96 -2.20 7.94 11.97
C GLY A 96 -2.33 9.37 11.47
N GLN A 97 -1.62 10.31 12.10
CA GLN A 97 -1.59 11.71 11.67
C GLN A 97 -0.36 11.98 10.82
N CYS A 98 -0.55 12.60 9.66
CA CYS A 98 0.55 13.01 8.79
C CYS A 98 1.51 13.97 9.53
N PRO A 99 2.80 13.68 9.69
CA PRO A 99 3.72 14.57 10.42
C PRO A 99 3.98 15.91 9.71
N SER A 100 3.67 16.02 8.40
CA SER A 100 3.80 17.28 7.66
C SER A 100 2.55 18.15 7.58
N CYS A 101 1.35 17.57 7.46
CA CYS A 101 0.10 18.34 7.29
C CYS A 101 -0.96 18.08 8.37
N GLU A 102 -0.63 17.23 9.36
CA GLU A 102 -1.43 16.93 10.56
C GLU A 102 -2.81 16.30 10.29
N LYS A 103 -3.12 15.97 9.03
CA LYS A 103 -4.37 15.30 8.68
C LYS A 103 -4.31 13.82 9.00
N SER A 104 -5.45 13.25 9.40
CA SER A 104 -5.62 11.81 9.55
C SER A 104 -5.43 11.09 8.24
N LEU A 105 -4.68 10.00 8.28
CA LEU A 105 -4.35 9.12 7.17
C LEU A 105 -4.72 7.69 7.55
N LEU A 106 -5.32 6.96 6.61
CA LEU A 106 -5.54 5.51 6.73
C LEU A 106 -4.33 4.79 6.16
N TRP A 107 -3.82 3.79 6.88
CA TRP A 107 -2.64 3.03 6.43
C TRP A 107 -2.90 2.30 5.12
N GLY A 108 -4.08 1.69 4.98
CA GLY A 108 -4.49 1.00 3.75
C GLY A 108 -4.47 1.90 2.52
N ASP A 109 -4.91 3.16 2.65
CA ASP A 109 -4.90 4.14 1.54
C ASP A 109 -3.47 4.48 1.11
N LEU A 110 -2.54 4.61 2.06
CA LEU A 110 -1.13 4.88 1.78
C LEU A 110 -0.48 3.71 1.01
N ILE A 111 -0.73 2.48 1.45
CA ILE A 111 -0.19 1.27 0.81
C ILE A 111 -0.80 1.05 -0.58
N TRP A 112 -2.10 1.31 -0.75
CA TRP A 112 -2.78 1.21 -2.04
C TRP A 112 -2.20 2.21 -3.05
N LEU A 113 -2.05 3.47 -2.65
CA LEU A 113 -1.56 4.52 -3.54
C LEU A 113 -0.09 4.34 -3.91
N CYS A 114 0.74 3.80 -3.01
CA CYS A 114 2.14 3.49 -3.29
C CYS A 114 2.31 2.47 -4.43
N GLN A 115 1.41 1.49 -4.53
CA GLN A 115 1.48 0.46 -5.56
C GLN A 115 1.02 0.95 -6.94
N MET A 116 0.03 1.86 -6.98
CA MET A 116 -0.49 2.37 -8.26
C MET A 116 0.53 3.20 -9.06
N ASP A 117 1.51 3.81 -8.40
CA ASP A 117 2.58 4.53 -9.08
C ASP A 117 3.65 3.58 -9.70
N THR A 118 3.66 2.30 -9.30
CA THR A 118 4.72 1.32 -9.63
C THR A 118 4.26 0.24 -10.62
N GLU A 119 2.95 0.06 -10.82
CA GLU A 119 2.39 -0.91 -11.78
C GLU A 119 2.62 -0.47 -13.24
N LYS A 120 3.82 -0.75 -13.74
CA LYS A 120 4.06 -0.99 -15.16
C LYS A 120 3.31 -2.25 -15.53
N GLU A 121 2.42 -2.14 -16.52
CA GLU A 121 1.55 -3.18 -17.07
C GLU A 121 2.25 -4.55 -17.12
N VAL A 122 1.93 -5.44 -16.17
CA VAL A 122 2.25 -6.86 -16.31
C VAL A 122 1.14 -7.46 -17.17
N GLU A 123 1.48 -7.82 -18.40
CA GLU A 123 0.59 -8.60 -19.26
C GLU A 123 0.14 -9.86 -18.52
N ASP A 124 -1.18 -10.03 -18.48
CA ASP A 124 -1.93 -11.13 -17.90
C ASP A 124 -1.55 -12.45 -18.58
N SER A 125 -0.45 -13.06 -18.16
CA SER A 125 -0.19 -14.46 -18.51
C SER A 125 -1.09 -15.32 -17.65
N GLU A 126 -2.22 -15.75 -18.25
CA GLU A 126 -3.12 -16.80 -17.76
C GLU A 126 -2.35 -18.13 -17.61
N LEU A 127 -1.47 -18.22 -16.63
CA LEU A 127 -0.99 -19.49 -16.10
C LEU A 127 -2.08 -19.96 -15.14
N GLU A 128 -2.74 -21.07 -15.48
CA GLU A 128 -3.68 -21.77 -14.60
C GLU A 128 -3.02 -22.00 -13.24
N GLU A 129 -3.30 -21.10 -12.29
CA GLU A 129 -2.80 -21.14 -10.93
C GLU A 129 -3.51 -22.30 -10.24
N ALA A 130 -2.79 -23.42 -10.08
CA ALA A 130 -3.25 -24.53 -9.27
C ALA A 130 -3.70 -23.96 -7.91
N HIS A 131 -4.97 -24.21 -7.55
CA HIS A 131 -5.58 -23.60 -6.38
C HIS A 131 -4.78 -24.02 -5.15
N TRP A 132 -4.29 -23.05 -4.39
CA TRP A 132 -3.35 -23.27 -3.28
C TRP A 132 -3.80 -24.32 -2.25
N THR A 133 -5.09 -24.68 -2.19
CA THR A 133 -5.58 -25.76 -1.32
C THR A 133 -5.27 -27.16 -1.81
N ASP A 134 -4.99 -27.36 -3.10
CA ASP A 134 -4.75 -28.69 -3.68
C ASP A 134 -3.41 -29.29 -3.19
N LEU A 135 -2.51 -28.43 -2.67
CA LEU A 135 -1.22 -28.82 -2.09
C LEU A 135 -1.32 -29.25 -0.61
N LEU A 136 -2.46 -29.01 0.04
CA LEU A 136 -2.67 -29.29 1.47
C LEU A 136 -3.36 -30.65 1.72
N GLU A 137 -3.74 -31.36 0.67
CA GLU A 137 -4.29 -32.71 0.74
C GLU A 137 -3.15 -33.75 0.71
N THR A 138 -2.48 -33.95 1.84
CA THR A 138 -1.60 -35.12 2.08
C THR A 138 -2.12 -35.98 3.21
#